data_AF-A0A925JBB5-F1
#
_entry.id   AF-A0A925JBB5-F1
#
_cell.length_a   1.000
_cell.length_b   1.000
_cell.length_c   1.000
_cell.angle_alpha   90.00
_cell.angle_beta   90.00
_cell.angle_gamma   90.00
#
_symmetry.space_group_name_H-M   'P 1'
#
loop_
_entity.id
_entity.type
_entity.pdbx_description
1 polymer ?
#
loop_
_entity_poly.entity_id
_entity_poly.type
_entity_poly.pdbx_seq_one_letter_code
_entity_poly.pdbx_strand_id
1 'polypeptide(L)' 'MSVLGSSVSAQQSLSNIYGSVTEKGSNTPIEFATAELIRLPDSTVVQGTASDRKGKFNFEQIAFGTYRIKLSFIGFEDHF' A
#
# COMPACT_ATOMS: atom_id res chain seq x y z
N MET A 1 -45.28 -8.65 13.85
CA MET A 1 -44.22 -7.84 13.22
C MET A 1 -42.92 -8.60 13.39
N SER A 2 -42.37 -9.17 12.32
CA SER A 2 -41.10 -9.89 12.36
C SER A 2 -40.18 -9.24 11.34
N VAL A 3 -39.07 -8.69 11.79
CA VAL A 3 -38.01 -8.22 10.90
C VAL A 3 -37.08 -9.39 10.63
N LEU A 4 -37.07 -9.88 9.40
CA LEU A 4 -36.08 -10.84 8.93
C LEU A 4 -34.80 -10.07 8.63
N GLY A 5 -33.84 -10.12 9.55
CA GLY A 5 -32.51 -9.56 9.33
C GLY A 5 -31.67 -10.54 8.51
N SER A 6 -31.38 -10.20 7.25
CA SER A 6 -30.38 -10.91 6.45
C SER A 6 -29.00 -10.34 6.75
N SER A 7 -28.18 -11.09 7.48
CA SER A 7 -26.75 -10.82 7.60
C SER A 7 -26.07 -11.16 6.27
N VAL A 8 -25.71 -10.14 5.50
CA VAL A 8 -24.81 -10.31 4.35
C VAL A 8 -23.38 -10.36 4.89
N SER A 9 -22.79 -11.54 4.90
CA SER A 9 -21.34 -11.67 5.05
C SER A 9 -20.71 -11.62 3.65
N ALA A 10 -20.16 -10.47 3.29
CA ALA A 10 -19.32 -10.35 2.11
C ALA A 10 -17.90 -10.77 2.51
N GLN A 11 -17.49 -11.99 2.17
CA GLN A 11 -16.11 -12.41 2.33
C GLN A 11 -15.25 -11.62 1.34
N GLN A 12 -14.63 -10.56 1.82
CA GLN A 12 -13.78 -9.71 0.99
C GLN A 12 -12.52 -10.49 0.65
N SER A 13 -12.34 -10.81 -0.63
CA SER A 13 -11.09 -11.42 -1.10
C SER A 13 -9.93 -10.46 -0.83
N LEU A 14 -8.94 -10.91 -0.07
CA LEU A 14 -7.76 -10.13 0.27
C LEU A 14 -6.63 -10.46 -0.70
N SER A 15 -5.87 -9.44 -1.09
CA SER A 15 -4.75 -9.56 -2.01
C SER A 15 -3.51 -8.90 -1.43
N ASN A 16 -2.34 -9.26 -1.96
CA ASN A 16 -1.08 -8.61 -1.62
C ASN A 16 -0.67 -7.66 -2.75
N ILE A 17 -0.08 -6.52 -2.38
CA ILE A 17 0.48 -5.54 -3.32
C ILE A 17 1.96 -5.41 -3.02
N TYR A 18 2.82 -5.70 -3.98
CA TYR A 18 4.27 -5.63 -3.83
C TYR A 18 4.91 -4.77 -4.92
N GLY A 19 6.09 -4.25 -4.62
CA GLY A 19 6.85 -3.43 -5.54
C GLY A 19 8.31 -3.28 -5.12
N SER A 20 9.06 -2.50 -5.88
CA SER A 20 10.46 -2.19 -5.59
C SER A 20 10.77 -0.71 -5.80
N VAL A 21 11.59 -0.14 -4.93
CA VAL A 21 12.08 1.25 -4.98
C VAL A 21 13.53 1.24 -5.41
N THR A 22 13.84 2.02 -6.44
CA THR A 22 15.21 2.18 -6.97
C THR A 22 15.50 3.63 -7.28
N GLU A 23 16.76 4.04 -7.17
CA GLU A 23 17.20 5.36 -7.59
C GLU A 23 17.16 5.48 -9.12
N LYS A 24 16.60 6.59 -9.60
CA LYS A 24 16.54 6.89 -11.03
C LYS A 24 17.95 7.09 -11.60
N GLY A 25 18.30 6.32 -12.62
CA GLY A 25 19.57 6.44 -13.35
C GLY A 25 20.58 5.36 -12.97
N SER A 26 20.81 5.12 -11.68
CA SER A 26 21.70 4.05 -11.22
C SER A 26 21.00 2.68 -11.09
N ASN A 27 19.66 2.66 -10.98
CA ASN A 27 18.86 1.49 -10.60
C ASN A 27 19.29 0.88 -9.25
N THR A 28 19.99 1.65 -8.41
CA THR A 28 20.40 1.19 -7.09
C THR A 28 19.17 1.00 -6.22
N PRO A 29 18.98 -0.16 -5.57
CA PRO A 29 17.87 -0.35 -4.65
C PRO A 29 17.94 0.61 -3.47
N ILE A 30 16.80 1.20 -3.12
CA ILE A 30 16.70 2.09 -1.95
C ILE A 30 16.12 1.27 -0.80
N GLU A 31 16.94 0.97 0.20
CA GLU A 31 16.51 0.37 1.47
C GLU A 31 15.88 1.43 2.39
N PHE A 32 14.94 1.02 3.24
CA PHE A 32 14.26 1.88 4.21
C PHE A 32 13.45 3.04 3.60
N ALA A 33 13.21 3.06 2.28
CA ALA A 33 12.16 3.88 1.71
C ALA A 33 10.81 3.46 2.29
N THR A 34 10.07 4.42 2.81
CA THR A 34 8.72 4.27 3.33
C THR A 34 7.74 4.22 2.17
N ALA A 35 6.89 3.20 2.14
CA ALA A 35 5.78 3.07 1.21
C ALA A 35 4.46 3.12 1.99
N GLU A 36 3.58 4.04 1.61
CA GLU A 36 2.26 4.22 2.21
C GLU A 36 1.19 3.90 1.18
N LEU A 37 0.31 2.95 1.49
CA LEU A 37 -0.86 2.62 0.68
C LEU A 37 -2.04 3.46 1.12
N ILE A 38 -2.48 4.37 0.26
CA ILE A 38 -3.51 5.36 0.53
C ILE A 38 -4.77 5.00 -0.25
N ARG A 39 -5.91 4.81 0.43
CA ARG A 39 -7.20 4.57 -0.20
C ARG A 39 -7.75 5.85 -0.83
N LEU A 40 -8.33 5.74 -2.01
CA LEU A 40 -9.05 6.83 -2.66
C LEU A 40 -10.57 6.61 -2.59
N PRO A 41 -11.38 7.68 -2.49
CA PRO A 41 -10.97 9.10 -2.49
C PRO A 41 -10.69 9.69 -1.10
N ASP A 42 -11.02 8.98 -0.01
CA ASP A 42 -10.94 9.52 1.36
C ASP A 42 -9.52 9.79 1.87
N SER A 43 -8.50 9.39 1.11
CA SER A 43 -7.08 9.57 1.40
C SER A 43 -6.62 8.90 2.70
N THR A 44 -7.34 7.88 3.16
CA THR A 44 -6.98 7.11 4.36
C THR A 44 -5.73 6.28 4.09
N VAL A 45 -4.71 6.39 4.94
CA VAL A 45 -3.58 5.46 4.95
C VAL A 45 -4.06 4.11 5.47
N VAL A 46 -4.02 3.10 4.61
CA VAL A 46 -4.45 1.73 4.94
C VAL A 46 -3.31 0.93 5.54
N GLN A 47 -2.10 1.06 4.98
CA GLN A 47 -0.92 0.38 5.49
C GLN A 47 0.34 1.17 5.14
N GLY A 48 1.31 1.18 6.04
CA GLY A 48 2.67 1.65 5.81
C GLY A 48 3.66 0.49 5.92
N THR A 49 4.70 0.51 5.10
CA THR A 49 5.80 -0.47 5.16
C THR A 49 7.12 0.19 4.77
N ALA A 50 8.23 -0.46 5.07
CA ALA A 50 9.56 -0.03 4.63
C ALA A 50 10.12 -1.05 3.62
N SER A 51 10.88 -0.55 2.66
CA SER A 51 11.59 -1.38 1.70
C SER A 51 12.80 -2.10 2.33
N ASP A 52 13.08 -3.32 1.86
CA ASP A 52 14.21 -4.14 2.29
C ASP A 52 15.54 -3.76 1.61
N ARG A 53 16.62 -4.49 1.92
CA ARG A 53 17.96 -4.33 1.31
C ARG A 53 18.00 -4.45 -0.21
N LYS A 54 16.96 -5.02 -0.82
CA LYS A 54 16.78 -5.16 -2.27
C LYS A 54 15.77 -4.15 -2.81
N GLY A 55 15.40 -3.15 -2.00
CA GLY A 55 14.42 -2.11 -2.32
C GLY A 55 12.98 -2.61 -2.37
N LYS A 56 12.69 -3.84 -1.93
CA LYS A 56 11.36 -4.44 -2.08
C LYS A 56 10.44 -4.11 -0.93
N PHE A 57 9.17 -3.85 -1.22
CA PHE A 57 8.12 -3.68 -0.22
C PHE A 57 6.92 -4.58 -0.52
N ASN A 58 6.14 -4.91 0.52
CA ASN A 58 4.94 -5.71 0.43
C ASN A 58 3.84 -5.16 1.36
N PHE A 59 2.65 -4.98 0.83
CA PHE A 59 1.41 -4.76 1.55
C PHE A 59 0.61 -6.05 1.52
N GLU A 60 0.14 -6.49 2.67
CA GLU A 60 -0.51 -7.79 2.82
C GLU A 60 -1.96 -7.60 3.23
N GLN A 61 -2.82 -8.55 2.84
CA GLN A 61 -4.20 -8.57 3.29
C GLN A 61 -4.99 -7.31 2.88
N ILE A 62 -4.75 -6.82 1.66
CA ILE A 62 -5.40 -5.62 1.13
C ILE A 62 -6.73 -5.98 0.48
N ALA A 63 -7.80 -5.35 0.95
CA ALA A 63 -9.11 -5.43 0.34
C ALA A 63 -9.13 -4.76 -1.05
N PHE A 64 -9.88 -5.33 -2.00
CA PHE A 64 -10.09 -4.72 -3.31
C PHE A 64 -10.62 -3.27 -3.20
N GLY A 65 -10.06 -2.39 -4.02
CA GLY A 65 -10.39 -0.98 -4.05
C GLY A 65 -9.40 -0.16 -4.88
N THR A 66 -9.60 1.15 -4.90
CA THR A 66 -8.71 2.10 -5.59
C THR A 66 -7.74 2.71 -4.59
N TYR A 67 -6.46 2.67 -4.93
CA TYR A 67 -5.39 3.11 -4.04
C TYR A 67 -4.36 3.94 -4.80
N ARG A 68 -3.62 4.77 -4.05
CA ARG A 68 -2.39 5.42 -4.46
C ARG A 68 -1.27 4.95 -3.54
N ILE A 69 -0.06 4.78 -4.06
CA ILE A 69 1.12 4.52 -3.25
C ILE A 69 1.92 5.82 -3.16
N LYS A 70 2.24 6.26 -1.94
CA LYS A 70 3.22 7.31 -1.69
C LYS A 70 4.54 6.67 -1.28
N LEU A 71 5.64 7.09 -1.89
CA LEU A 71 6.99 6.69 -1.50
C LEU A 71 7.71 7.90 -0.92
N SER A 72 8.41 7.72 0.19
CA SER A 72 9.28 8.74 0.79
C SER A 72 10.54 8.09 1.34
N PHE A 73 11.65 8.82 1.33
CA PHE A 73 12.91 8.33 1.89
C PHE A 73 13.67 9.53 2.45
N ILE A 74 14.19 9.39 3.67
CA ILE A 74 14.87 10.49 4.37
C ILE A 74 16.09 10.92 3.54
N GLY A 75 16.08 12.17 3.06
CA GLY A 75 17.15 12.72 2.23
C GLY A 75 16.84 12.76 0.73
N PHE A 76 15.67 12.29 0.28
CA PHE A 76 15.19 12.44 -1.09
C PHE A 76 13.91 13.30 -1.10
N GLU A 77 13.71 14.11 -2.14
CA GLU A 77 12.47 14.89 -2.30
C GLU A 77 11.31 13.98 -2.72
N ASP A 78 10.13 14.22 -2.13
CA ASP A 78 8.88 13.57 -2.50
C ASP A 78 8.52 13.95 -3.96
N HIS A 79 8.47 12.96 -4.86
CA HIS A 79 7.91 13.12 -6.21
C HIS A 79 6.53 12.45 -6.28
N PHE A 80 5.49 13.22 -6.66
CA PHE A 80 4.09 12.78 -6.78
C PHE A 80 3.69 12.53 -8.23
#